data_AF-A0A1S1X2F6-F1
#
_entry.id   AF-A0A1S1X2F6-F1
#
_cell.length_a   1.000
_cell.length_b   1.000
_cell.length_c   1.000
_cell.angle_alpha   90.00
_cell.angle_beta   90.00
_cell.angle_gamma   90.00
#
_symmetry.space_group_name_H-M   'P 1'
#
loop_
_entity.id
_entity.type
_entity.pdbx_description
1 polymer ?
#
loop_
_entity_poly.entity_id
_entity_poly.type
_entity_poly.pdbx_seq_one_letter_code
_entity_poly.pdbx_strand_id
1 'polypeptide(L)'
;MQIYGNAGLQEITNYEGSFKPVSNVRDFDSIHTPFPSSPLNRRQINPLPADRTILQKLLTENDALSPDKQKFAMQTAKAVEALQQREPRLAGLNPGQVDNLSASLASSGWRGGMDKADGAALSAADPGKAMLISRIGEQKVRHASVDVGSAVQQPAAASLAALAAAPEKASAAPVQAIKTASRSSAGMNMG
;
A
#
# COMPACT_ATOMS: atom_id res chain seq x y z
N MET A 1 -18.17 -19.53 49.25
CA MET A 1 -17.13 -19.30 48.23
C MET A 1 -17.81 -18.89 46.93
N GLN A 2 -17.78 -17.60 46.61
CA GLN A 2 -18.12 -17.07 45.29
C GLN A 2 -17.15 -15.92 45.04
N ILE A 3 -16.27 -16.07 44.07
CA ILE A 3 -15.39 -15.01 43.59
C ILE A 3 -15.89 -14.68 42.19
N TYR A 4 -16.63 -13.59 42.08
CA TYR A 4 -17.05 -13.03 40.79
C TYR A 4 -15.82 -12.37 40.14
N GLY A 5 -15.28 -13.00 39.10
CA GLY A 5 -14.21 -12.43 38.29
C GLY A 5 -14.79 -11.43 37.28
N ASN A 6 -14.59 -10.14 37.55
CA ASN A 6 -14.73 -9.07 36.58
C ASN A 6 -13.81 -9.34 35.38
N ALA A 7 -14.38 -9.71 34.23
CA ALA A 7 -13.69 -9.71 32.95
C ALA A 7 -14.42 -8.80 31.95
N GLY A 8 -14.78 -7.61 32.41
CA GLY A 8 -15.07 -6.48 31.53
C GLY A 8 -13.86 -5.57 31.52
N LEU A 9 -13.37 -5.23 30.32
CA LEU A 9 -12.27 -4.28 30.06
C LEU A 9 -10.86 -4.81 30.40
N GLN A 10 -10.34 -5.71 29.57
CA GLN A 10 -8.88 -5.76 29.42
C GLN A 10 -8.45 -4.47 28.71
N GLU A 11 -7.76 -3.60 29.45
CA GLU A 11 -7.08 -2.44 28.86
C GLU A 11 -6.16 -2.92 27.73
N ILE A 12 -6.46 -2.46 26.51
CA ILE A 12 -5.56 -2.58 25.37
C ILE A 12 -4.39 -1.64 25.66
N THR A 13 -3.42 -2.11 26.45
CA THR A 13 -2.35 -1.31 27.05
C THR A 13 -1.32 -0.79 26.06
N ASN A 14 -1.50 -1.01 24.76
CA ASN A 14 -0.61 -0.53 23.70
C ASN A 14 -1.42 -0.01 22.50
N TYR A 15 -2.02 1.17 22.64
CA TYR A 15 -2.68 1.86 21.54
C TYR A 15 -1.65 2.64 20.70
N GLU A 16 -1.13 2.02 19.63
CA GLU A 16 -0.20 2.63 18.67
C GLU A 16 -0.89 3.49 17.59
N GLY A 17 -1.99 4.18 17.94
CA GLY A 17 -2.62 5.18 17.07
C GLY A 17 -3.27 4.66 15.78
N SER A 18 -3.35 3.34 15.57
CA SER A 18 -3.95 2.72 14.40
C SER A 18 -5.00 1.68 14.80
N PHE A 19 -6.19 1.76 14.21
CA PHE A 19 -7.24 0.74 14.38
C PHE A 19 -6.73 -0.59 13.81
N LYS A 20 -6.13 -1.43 14.67
CA LYS A 20 -5.79 -2.81 14.29
C LYS A 20 -7.11 -3.60 14.20
N PRO A 21 -7.35 -4.36 13.12
CA PRO A 21 -8.49 -5.25 13.06
C PRO A 21 -8.43 -6.22 14.26
N VAL A 22 -9.53 -6.33 14.99
CA VAL A 22 -9.60 -7.13 16.20
C VAL A 22 -9.40 -8.61 15.83
N SER A 23 -8.37 -9.24 16.38
CA SER A 23 -8.12 -10.67 16.16
C SER A 23 -9.10 -11.49 17.00
N ASN A 24 -10.28 -11.74 16.45
CA ASN A 24 -11.37 -12.47 17.11
C ASN A 24 -11.13 -13.99 17.24
N VAL A 25 -9.94 -14.48 16.89
CA VAL A 25 -9.62 -15.93 16.86
C VAL A 25 -9.92 -16.61 18.19
N ARG A 26 -9.58 -15.95 19.32
CA ARG A 26 -9.82 -16.47 20.67
C ARG A 26 -11.32 -16.56 21.00
N ASP A 27 -12.12 -15.62 20.49
CA ASP A 27 -13.56 -15.61 20.72
C ASP A 27 -14.22 -16.77 19.98
N PHE A 28 -13.79 -17.06 18.74
CA PHE A 28 -14.27 -18.22 17.98
C PHE A 28 -13.91 -19.56 18.64
N ASP A 29 -12.72 -19.68 19.22
CA ASP A 29 -12.29 -20.90 19.90
C ASP A 29 -13.05 -21.14 21.23
N SER A 30 -13.69 -20.11 21.79
CA SER A 30 -14.53 -20.20 22.99
C SER A 30 -15.99 -20.61 22.72
N ILE A 31 -16.42 -20.60 21.45
CA ILE A 31 -17.78 -20.98 21.08
C ILE A 31 -17.95 -22.49 21.28
N HIS A 32 -18.82 -22.88 22.20
CA HIS A 32 -19.13 -24.27 22.43
C HIS A 32 -19.81 -24.88 21.19
N THR A 33 -19.28 -26.00 20.71
CA THR A 33 -19.85 -26.71 19.56
C THR A 33 -21.22 -27.30 19.94
N PRO A 34 -22.31 -27.00 19.21
CA PRO A 34 -23.64 -27.53 19.54
C PRO A 34 -23.72 -29.06 19.39
N PHE A 35 -22.85 -29.65 18.54
CA PHE A 35 -22.74 -31.10 18.33
C PHE A 35 -21.26 -31.53 18.32
N PRO A 36 -20.68 -31.94 19.46
CA PRO A 36 -19.23 -32.15 19.58
C PRO A 36 -18.62 -33.15 18.60
N SER A 37 -19.41 -34.13 18.14
CA SER A 37 -18.99 -35.18 17.22
C SER A 37 -19.25 -34.88 15.75
N SER A 38 -19.89 -33.74 15.42
CA SER A 38 -20.25 -33.41 14.04
C SER A 38 -19.02 -32.94 13.24
N PRO A 39 -18.79 -33.50 12.04
CA PRO A 39 -17.73 -33.02 11.15
C PRO A 39 -17.96 -31.58 10.67
N LEU A 40 -19.19 -31.06 10.78
CA LEU A 40 -19.56 -29.69 10.40
C LEU A 40 -19.14 -28.64 11.43
N ASN A 41 -18.79 -29.04 12.65
CA ASN A 41 -18.35 -28.15 13.73
C ASN A 41 -16.81 -27.99 13.79
N ARG A 42 -16.10 -28.41 12.72
CA ARG A 42 -14.65 -28.30 12.64
C ARG A 42 -14.24 -26.95 12.08
N ARG A 43 -13.21 -26.36 12.69
CA ARG A 43 -12.57 -25.15 12.16
C ARG A 43 -11.88 -25.48 10.84
N GLN A 44 -12.23 -24.76 9.79
CA GLN A 44 -11.49 -24.75 8.53
C GLN A 44 -10.69 -23.45 8.45
N ILE A 45 -9.36 -23.57 8.38
CA ILE A 45 -8.47 -22.43 8.15
C ILE A 45 -8.14 -22.46 6.66
N ASN A 46 -8.57 -21.43 5.94
CA ASN A 46 -8.18 -21.25 4.55
C ASN A 46 -6.83 -20.51 4.52
N PRO A 47 -5.73 -21.18 4.13
CA PRO A 47 -4.46 -20.50 3.98
C PRO A 47 -4.57 -19.44 2.87
N LEU A 48 -3.73 -18.42 2.95
CA LEU A 48 -3.61 -17.45 1.87
C LEU A 48 -3.19 -18.17 0.58
N PRO A 49 -3.79 -17.87 -0.58
CA PRO A 49 -3.35 -18.43 -1.85
C PRO A 49 -1.86 -18.14 -2.10
N ALA A 50 -1.13 -19.09 -2.70
CA ALA A 50 0.26 -18.87 -3.09
C ALA A 50 0.35 -17.88 -4.26
N ASP A 51 -0.56 -18.01 -5.24
CA ASP A 51 -0.61 -17.21 -6.48
C ASP A 51 -1.43 -15.93 -6.32
N ARG A 52 -1.18 -15.17 -5.25
CA ARG A 52 -1.84 -13.87 -5.04
C ARG A 52 -1.36 -12.85 -6.06
N THR A 53 -2.30 -12.15 -6.68
CA THR A 53 -1.99 -10.98 -7.51
C THR A 53 -1.37 -9.85 -6.67
N ILE A 54 -0.78 -8.84 -7.30
CA ILE A 54 -0.22 -7.69 -6.57
C ILE A 54 -1.29 -7.02 -5.71
N LEU A 55 -2.48 -6.80 -6.27
CA LEU A 55 -3.57 -6.20 -5.50
C LEU A 55 -3.91 -7.04 -4.28
N GLN A 56 -3.98 -8.37 -4.44
CA GLN A 56 -4.22 -9.26 -3.30
C GLN A 56 -3.07 -9.20 -2.29
N LYS A 57 -1.81 -9.21 -2.74
CA LYS A 57 -0.64 -9.07 -1.87
C LYS A 57 -0.69 -7.75 -1.10
N LEU A 58 -0.88 -6.62 -1.77
CA LEU A 58 -1.00 -5.29 -1.15
C LEU A 58 -2.16 -5.18 -0.15
N LEU A 59 -3.28 -5.87 -0.38
CA LEU A 59 -4.40 -5.89 0.56
C LEU A 59 -4.16 -6.82 1.76
N THR A 60 -3.38 -7.89 1.57
CA THR A 60 -3.07 -8.86 2.63
C THR A 60 -1.82 -8.52 3.45
N GLU A 61 -0.85 -7.82 2.87
CA GLU A 61 0.47 -7.49 3.44
C GLU A 61 0.55 -5.98 3.71
N ASN A 62 -0.28 -5.49 4.62
CA ASN A 62 -0.46 -4.06 4.92
C ASN A 62 0.81 -3.35 5.45
N ASP A 63 1.82 -4.09 5.90
CA ASP A 63 3.02 -3.52 6.55
C ASP A 63 4.21 -3.27 5.61
N ALA A 64 4.17 -3.76 4.37
CA ALA A 64 5.34 -3.74 3.48
C ALA A 64 5.59 -2.37 2.81
N LEU A 65 4.54 -1.56 2.63
CA LEU A 65 4.58 -0.27 1.97
C LEU A 65 3.97 0.80 2.87
N SER A 66 4.45 2.04 2.78
CA SER A 66 3.76 3.16 3.40
C SER A 66 2.36 3.34 2.80
N PRO A 67 1.40 3.93 3.54
CA PRO A 67 0.03 4.13 3.06
C PRO A 67 -0.04 4.87 1.72
N ASP A 68 0.87 5.81 1.48
CA ASP A 68 0.89 6.60 0.23
C ASP A 68 1.46 5.79 -0.94
N LYS A 69 2.52 5.00 -0.72
CA LYS A 69 3.02 4.06 -1.73
C LYS A 69 2.00 2.97 -2.06
N GLN A 70 1.27 2.48 -1.06
CA GLN A 70 0.22 1.48 -1.25
C GLN A 70 -0.92 2.05 -2.09
N LYS A 71 -1.42 3.25 -1.76
CA LYS A 71 -2.43 3.95 -2.57
C LYS A 71 -1.96 4.16 -4.01
N PHE A 72 -0.72 4.61 -4.20
CA PHE A 72 -0.15 4.82 -5.53
C PHE A 72 -0.04 3.52 -6.33
N ALA A 73 0.41 2.43 -5.70
CA ALA A 73 0.51 1.12 -6.33
C ALA A 73 -0.88 0.57 -6.72
N MET A 74 -1.90 0.73 -5.86
CA MET A 74 -3.28 0.36 -6.16
C MET A 74 -3.86 1.16 -7.34
N GLN A 75 -3.65 2.48 -7.36
CA GLN A 75 -4.08 3.32 -8.48
C GLN A 75 -3.41 2.90 -9.79
N THR A 76 -2.12 2.59 -9.74
CA THR A 76 -1.36 2.12 -10.90
C THR A 76 -1.88 0.78 -11.41
N ALA A 77 -2.12 -0.19 -10.51
CA ALA A 77 -2.70 -1.48 -10.89
C ALA A 77 -4.06 -1.33 -11.58
N LYS A 78 -4.94 -0.49 -11.03
CA LYS A 78 -6.24 -0.18 -11.64
C LYS A 78 -6.11 0.50 -13.01
N ALA A 79 -5.14 1.42 -13.16
CA ALA A 79 -4.87 2.09 -14.42
C ALA A 79 -4.36 1.12 -15.51
N VAL A 80 -3.51 0.16 -15.13
CA VAL A 80 -2.99 -0.87 -16.04
C VAL A 80 -4.06 -1.89 -16.41
N GLU A 81 -4.93 -2.27 -15.47
CA GLU A 81 -6.09 -3.12 -15.77
C GLU A 81 -7.05 -2.43 -16.76
N ALA A 82 -7.34 -1.15 -16.55
CA ALA A 82 -8.13 -0.36 -17.50
C ALA A 82 -7.43 -0.22 -18.86
N LEU A 83 -6.09 -0.14 -18.88
CA LEU A 83 -5.31 -0.14 -20.12
C LEU A 83 -5.40 -1.49 -20.84
N GLN A 84 -5.32 -2.60 -20.10
CA GLN A 84 -5.45 -3.96 -20.65
C GLN A 84 -6.80 -4.17 -21.33
N GLN A 85 -7.89 -3.69 -20.71
CA GLN A 85 -9.23 -3.80 -21.28
C GLN A 85 -9.42 -2.96 -22.55
N ARG A 86 -8.67 -1.87 -22.70
CA ARG A 86 -8.77 -0.95 -23.85
C ARG A 86 -7.85 -1.36 -25.00
N GLU A 87 -6.71 -1.96 -24.70
CA GLU A 87 -5.68 -2.26 -25.68
C GLU A 87 -5.68 -3.76 -26.06
N PRO A 88 -6.08 -4.12 -27.29
CA PRO A 88 -6.13 -5.52 -27.72
C PRO A 88 -4.75 -6.19 -27.70
N ARG A 89 -3.66 -5.41 -27.74
CA ARG A 89 -2.28 -5.90 -27.64
C ARG A 89 -1.92 -6.40 -26.25
N LEU A 90 -2.55 -5.85 -25.22
CA LEU A 90 -2.34 -6.25 -23.83
C LEU A 90 -3.37 -7.28 -23.36
N ALA A 91 -4.46 -7.47 -24.10
CA ALA A 91 -5.50 -8.47 -23.82
C ALA A 91 -4.97 -9.91 -23.76
N GLY A 92 -3.85 -10.21 -24.43
CA GLY A 92 -3.19 -11.52 -24.37
C GLY A 92 -2.29 -11.75 -23.14
N LEU A 93 -2.06 -10.72 -22.31
CA LEU A 93 -1.23 -10.85 -21.11
C LEU A 93 -1.97 -11.64 -20.02
N ASN A 94 -1.26 -12.56 -19.38
CA ASN A 94 -1.78 -13.27 -18.23
C ASN A 94 -1.82 -12.35 -16.98
N PRO A 95 -2.59 -12.71 -15.94
CA PRO A 95 -2.70 -11.88 -14.73
C PRO A 95 -1.35 -11.58 -14.06
N GLY A 96 -0.40 -12.53 -14.08
CA GLY A 96 0.94 -12.33 -13.53
C GLY A 96 1.79 -11.33 -14.32
N GLN A 97 1.63 -11.25 -15.64
CA GLN A 97 2.32 -10.30 -16.51
C GLN A 97 1.74 -8.89 -16.36
N VAL A 98 0.42 -8.78 -16.21
CA VAL A 98 -0.27 -7.51 -15.90
C VAL A 98 0.21 -6.97 -14.56
N ASP A 99 0.34 -7.87 -13.58
CA ASP A 99 0.91 -7.55 -12.28
C ASP A 99 2.35 -7.05 -12.43
N ASN A 100 3.24 -7.82 -13.07
CA ASN A 100 4.63 -7.44 -13.32
C ASN A 100 4.76 -6.06 -13.96
N LEU A 101 3.91 -5.76 -14.95
CA LEU A 101 3.83 -4.45 -15.61
C LEU A 101 3.40 -3.35 -14.63
N SER A 102 2.35 -3.60 -13.84
CA SER A 102 1.84 -2.63 -12.87
C SER A 102 2.82 -2.29 -11.76
N ALA A 103 3.53 -3.29 -11.19
CA ALA A 103 4.58 -3.05 -10.19
C ALA A 103 5.74 -2.24 -10.77
N SER A 104 6.14 -2.56 -12.00
CA SER A 104 7.25 -1.88 -12.68
C SER A 104 6.89 -0.42 -12.97
N LEU A 105 5.68 -0.15 -13.47
CA LEU A 105 5.13 1.20 -13.64
C LEU A 105 5.04 1.96 -12.31
N ALA A 106 4.58 1.31 -11.23
CA ALA A 106 4.48 1.94 -9.92
C ALA A 106 5.87 2.31 -9.36
N SER A 107 6.85 1.42 -9.47
CA SER A 107 8.21 1.71 -9.04
C SER A 107 8.84 2.87 -9.82
N SER A 108 8.63 2.90 -11.14
CA SER A 108 9.14 3.97 -12.02
C SER A 108 8.44 5.29 -11.76
N GLY A 109 7.11 5.28 -11.59
CA GLY A 109 6.31 6.47 -11.33
C GLY A 109 6.66 7.12 -9.99
N TRP A 110 6.82 6.31 -8.94
CA TRP A 110 7.20 6.81 -7.62
C TRP A 110 8.61 7.43 -7.63
N ARG A 111 9.59 6.78 -8.27
CA ARG A 111 10.94 7.33 -8.45
C ARG A 111 10.96 8.60 -9.31
N GLY A 112 10.05 8.68 -10.29
CA GLY A 112 9.78 9.90 -11.06
C GLY A 112 9.07 11.01 -10.28
N GLY A 113 8.79 10.78 -8.99
CA GLY A 113 8.15 11.76 -8.11
C GLY A 113 6.66 11.93 -8.36
N MET A 114 5.96 10.93 -8.90
CA MET A 114 4.50 10.94 -9.03
C MET A 114 3.85 10.62 -7.68
N ASP A 115 2.79 11.35 -7.32
CA ASP A 115 2.00 11.13 -6.09
C ASP A 115 0.74 10.29 -6.33
N LYS A 116 0.24 10.35 -7.56
CA LYS A 116 -1.02 9.73 -7.97
C LYS A 116 -0.93 9.24 -9.40
N ALA A 117 -1.66 8.19 -9.71
CA ALA A 117 -1.84 7.70 -11.07
C ALA A 117 -3.28 8.01 -11.51
N ASP A 118 -3.45 8.85 -12.53
CA ASP A 118 -4.78 9.18 -13.08
C ASP A 118 -5.15 8.24 -14.24
N GLY A 119 -4.16 7.67 -14.95
CA GLY A 119 -4.38 6.71 -16.00
C GLY A 119 -3.10 6.12 -16.57
N ALA A 120 -3.22 5.08 -17.40
CA ALA A 120 -2.12 4.49 -18.14
C ALA A 120 -2.49 4.42 -19.64
N ALA A 121 -1.49 4.54 -20.50
CA ALA A 121 -1.62 4.50 -21.95
C ALA A 121 -0.42 3.81 -22.59
N LEU A 122 -0.58 3.20 -23.75
CA LEU A 122 0.56 2.83 -24.59
C LEU A 122 1.09 4.07 -25.31
N SER A 123 2.41 4.12 -25.51
CA SER A 123 3.04 5.21 -26.25
C SER A 123 2.66 5.15 -27.72
N ALA A 124 2.15 6.27 -28.25
CA ALA A 124 1.85 6.41 -29.67
C ALA A 124 3.11 6.36 -30.56
N ALA A 125 4.26 6.78 -30.02
CA ALA A 125 5.54 6.78 -30.74
C ALA A 125 6.25 5.42 -30.68
N ASP A 126 6.00 4.64 -29.64
CA ASP A 126 6.66 3.36 -29.40
C ASP A 126 5.67 2.39 -28.73
N PRO A 127 4.94 1.58 -29.49
CA PRO A 127 3.92 0.71 -28.93
C PRO A 127 4.47 -0.37 -27.98
N GLY A 128 5.79 -0.52 -27.88
CA GLY A 128 6.44 -1.35 -26.87
C GLY A 128 6.52 -0.71 -25.48
N LYS A 129 6.11 0.56 -25.32
CA LYS A 129 6.21 1.29 -24.04
C LYS A 129 4.85 1.61 -23.45
N ALA A 130 4.68 1.31 -22.16
CA ALA A 130 3.55 1.76 -21.37
C ALA A 130 3.93 3.03 -20.61
N MET A 131 3.02 4.00 -20.58
CA MET A 131 3.15 5.25 -19.86
C MET A 131 2.09 5.35 -18.77
N LEU A 132 2.52 5.67 -17.56
CA LEU A 132 1.67 6.13 -16.47
C LEU A 132 1.53 7.65 -16.58
N ILE A 133 0.33 8.16 -16.36
CA ILE A 133 -0.01 9.58 -16.49
C ILE A 133 -0.55 10.09 -15.15
N SER A 134 -0.03 11.24 -14.71
CA SER A 134 -0.50 11.99 -13.55
C SER A 134 -0.69 13.45 -13.93
N ARG A 135 -1.88 13.98 -13.67
CA ARG A 135 -2.25 15.38 -13.90
C ARG A 135 -2.00 16.18 -12.62
N ILE A 136 -1.10 17.15 -12.72
CA ILE A 136 -0.75 18.09 -11.65
C ILE A 136 -1.37 19.46 -11.99
N GLY A 137 -2.53 19.77 -11.40
CA GLY A 137 -3.29 20.98 -11.74
C GLY A 137 -3.97 20.91 -13.12
N GLU A 138 -4.36 22.05 -13.69
CA GLU A 138 -5.17 22.07 -14.92
C GLU A 138 -4.39 21.77 -16.21
N GLN A 139 -3.07 22.00 -16.25
CA GLN A 139 -2.29 21.89 -17.51
C GLN A 139 -0.96 21.14 -17.41
N LYS A 140 -0.47 20.76 -16.22
CA LYS A 140 0.80 20.01 -16.11
C LYS A 140 0.53 18.52 -16.01
N VAL A 141 1.23 17.74 -16.82
CA VAL A 141 1.17 16.28 -16.81
C VAL A 141 2.55 15.74 -16.53
N ARG A 142 2.68 14.86 -15.53
CA ARG A 142 3.85 14.01 -15.34
C ARG A 142 3.57 12.64 -15.93
N HIS A 143 4.56 12.09 -16.59
CA HIS A 143 4.51 10.74 -17.11
C HIS A 143 5.74 9.96 -16.67
N ALA A 144 5.55 8.66 -16.47
CA ALA A 144 6.62 7.70 -16.30
C ALA A 144 6.40 6.57 -17.30
N SER A 145 7.45 6.12 -17.97
CA SER A 145 7.34 5.09 -19.00
C SER A 145 8.20 3.88 -18.65
N VAL A 146 7.70 2.68 -18.95
CA VAL A 146 8.47 1.46 -18.93
C VAL A 146 8.28 0.69 -20.22
N ASP A 147 9.31 -0.05 -20.61
CA ASP A 147 9.23 -1.02 -21.70
C ASP A 147 8.35 -2.21 -21.27
N VAL A 148 7.30 -2.50 -22.05
CA VAL A 148 6.33 -3.56 -21.74
C VAL A 148 7.00 -4.92 -21.76
N GLY A 149 7.85 -5.20 -22.75
CA GLY A 149 8.52 -6.50 -22.91
C GLY A 149 9.42 -6.85 -21.71
N SER A 150 10.16 -5.87 -21.22
CA SER A 150 11.02 -6.00 -20.04
C SER A 150 10.19 -6.05 -18.76
N ALA A 151 9.15 -5.21 -18.67
CA ALA A 151 8.32 -5.11 -17.48
C ALA A 151 7.48 -6.36 -17.22
N VAL A 152 7.01 -7.07 -18.26
CA VAL A 152 6.24 -8.32 -18.07
C VAL A 152 7.12 -9.50 -17.65
N GLN A 153 8.42 -9.48 -17.96
CA GLN A 153 9.38 -10.50 -17.54
C GLN A 153 9.90 -10.26 -16.12
N GLN A 154 9.93 -9.01 -15.66
CA GLN A 154 10.40 -8.66 -14.33
C GLN A 154 9.39 -9.08 -13.25
N PRO A 155 9.78 -9.90 -12.25
CA PRO A 155 8.86 -10.29 -11.19
C PRO A 155 8.33 -9.10 -10.40
N ALA A 156 7.01 -9.05 -10.23
CA ALA A 156 6.30 -8.03 -9.46
C ALA A 156 6.90 -7.79 -8.06
N ALA A 157 7.32 -8.86 -7.38
CA ALA A 157 7.93 -8.80 -6.06
C ALA A 157 9.22 -7.96 -6.04
N ALA A 158 10.04 -8.04 -7.10
CA ALA A 158 11.27 -7.26 -7.20
C ALA A 158 10.96 -5.77 -7.39
N SER A 159 10.00 -5.44 -8.25
CA SER A 159 9.58 -4.05 -8.50
C SER A 159 8.86 -3.44 -7.29
N LEU A 160 8.09 -4.21 -6.54
CA LEU A 160 7.48 -3.79 -5.27
C LEU A 160 8.51 -3.59 -4.16
N ALA A 161 9.47 -4.48 -4.02
CA ALA A 161 10.59 -4.29 -3.09
C ALA A 161 11.39 -3.04 -3.44
N ALA A 162 11.60 -2.78 -4.74
CA ALA A 162 12.26 -1.59 -5.24
C ALA A 162 11.46 -0.29 -4.97
N LEU A 163 10.12 -0.38 -4.92
CA LEU A 163 9.22 0.71 -4.51
C LEU A 163 9.24 0.92 -2.99
N ALA A 164 9.24 -0.17 -2.21
CA ALA A 164 9.37 -0.11 -0.76
C ALA A 164 10.69 0.55 -0.34
N ALA A 165 11.80 0.17 -0.99
CA ALA A 165 13.14 0.71 -0.77
C ALA A 165 13.36 2.13 -1.34
N ALA A 166 12.51 2.60 -2.25
CA ALA A 166 12.60 3.97 -2.73
C ALA A 166 12.38 4.94 -1.56
N PRO A 167 13.11 6.06 -1.49
CA PRO A 167 12.85 7.04 -0.44
C PRO A 167 11.37 7.44 -0.49
N GLU A 168 10.75 7.52 0.69
CA GLU A 168 9.58 8.39 0.87
C GLU A 168 9.97 9.73 0.28
N LYS A 169 9.09 10.34 -0.51
CA LYS A 169 9.31 11.71 -1.00
C LYS A 169 9.87 12.50 0.16
N ALA A 170 11.02 13.15 -0.04
CA ALA A 170 11.65 13.94 0.99
C ALA A 170 10.56 14.68 1.74
N SER A 171 10.29 14.24 2.97
CA SER A 171 9.52 15.01 3.92
C SER A 171 10.13 16.39 3.83
N ALA A 172 9.30 17.41 3.57
CA ALA A 172 9.73 18.78 3.80
C ALA A 172 10.53 18.75 5.11
N ALA A 173 11.80 19.16 5.02
CA ALA A 173 12.80 18.97 6.05
C ALA A 173 12.16 19.14 7.44
N PRO A 174 12.51 18.32 8.44
CA PRO A 174 11.99 18.51 9.78
C PRO A 174 12.17 19.99 10.09
N VAL A 175 11.06 20.69 10.33
CA VAL A 175 11.10 22.08 10.77
C VAL A 175 11.94 22.00 12.02
N GLN A 176 13.22 22.36 11.89
CA GLN A 176 14.12 22.44 13.00
C GLN A 176 13.43 23.44 13.90
N ALA A 177 12.87 22.93 15.00
CA ALA A 177 12.41 23.76 16.08
C ALA A 177 13.60 24.64 16.41
N ILE A 178 13.54 25.89 15.96
CA ILE A 178 14.51 26.90 16.31
C ILE A 178 14.39 26.98 17.82
N LYS A 179 15.33 26.33 18.51
CA LYS A 179 15.59 26.58 19.92
C LYS A 179 16.04 28.04 19.97
N THR A 180 15.10 28.95 20.15
CA THR A 180 15.37 30.31 20.60
C THR A 180 15.82 30.22 22.05
N ALA A 181 17.06 29.77 22.23
CA ALA A 181 17.83 30.02 23.44
C ALA A 181 18.53 31.36 23.26
N SER A 182 18.01 32.41 23.91
CA SER A 182 18.68 33.69 24.28
C SER A 182 17.59 34.74 24.50
N ARG A 183 17.52 35.55 25.56
CA ARG A 183 18.39 35.86 26.70
C ARG A 183 17.52 36.52 27.77
N SER A 184 17.90 36.30 29.02
CA SER A 184 17.61 37.09 30.22
C SER A 184 16.99 38.49 30.01
N SER A 185 15.76 38.69 30.46
CA SER A 185 15.23 40.01 30.83
C SER A 185 15.54 40.26 32.31
N ALA A 186 16.65 40.95 32.58
CA ALA A 186 16.96 41.55 33.87
C ALA A 186 17.41 43.00 33.64
N GLY A 187 16.82 43.93 34.40
CA GLY A 187 17.21 45.35 34.48
C GLY A 187 16.25 46.28 33.73
N MET A 188 15.17 46.74 34.36
CA MET A 188 15.08 48.04 35.05
C MET A 188 15.56 49.23 34.23
N ASN A 189 14.62 50.07 33.78
CA ASN A 189 14.75 51.52 33.93
C ASN A 189 13.35 52.15 34.06
N MET A 190 13.02 52.57 35.28
CA MET A 190 11.96 53.53 35.59
C MET A 190 12.67 54.80 36.06
N GLY A 191 12.11 55.97 35.73
CA GLY A 191 12.62 57.26 36.19
C GLY A 191 12.55 57.46 37.70
#